data_AF-A0A7W0ZR77-F1
#
_entry.id   AF-A0A7W0ZR77-F1
#
_cell.length_a   1.000
_cell.length_b   1.000
_cell.length_c   1.000
_cell.angle_alpha   90.00
_cell.angle_beta   90.00
_cell.angle_gamma   90.00
#
_symmetry.space_group_name_H-M   'P 1'
#
loop_
_entity.id
_entity.type
_entity.pdbx_description
1 polymer ?
#
loop_
_entity_poly.entity_id
_entity_poly.type
_entity_poly.pdbx_seq_one_letter_code
_entity_poly.pdbx_strand_id
1 'polypeptide(L)'
;SEHTGVVIAGIAANGDVVAVDPRTGAVRARASLGTTAPVLGATFDADGWAPSGATEPVETIGALVTIARDRDARFDRVKELAVTALAKLPGAQVTTELLAVLSDDRASQRLKDTIVDLLVARHDPASLPVLTEQLAVKTDYLAGTKPDGLGPVAKAIAGLAGTELDPKQVTVTLAALQDHLDAPTTDSPDLVHVIAAMVAIGGGAERPALASHLLLYHADDDRGADATWQKAIVGGLATKASPRDRAMLRYVARDARSKPGLAALIQVAIGPE
;
A
#
# COMPACT_ATOMS: atom_id res chain seq x y z
N SER A 1 30.18 -39.82 10.14
CA SER A 1 28.72 -39.92 9.96
C SER A 1 28.41 -39.87 8.47
N GLU A 2 28.35 -41.03 7.81
CA GLU A 2 28.13 -41.16 6.36
C GLU A 2 26.62 -41.24 6.01
N HIS A 3 25.73 -40.89 6.94
CA HIS A 3 24.32 -41.31 6.88
C HIS A 3 23.28 -40.25 6.59
N THR A 4 23.67 -39.00 6.31
CA THR A 4 22.71 -38.01 5.80
C THR A 4 23.09 -37.60 4.40
N GLY A 5 22.53 -38.31 3.42
CA GLY A 5 22.29 -37.69 2.12
C GLY A 5 21.54 -36.35 2.31
N VAL A 6 21.67 -35.43 1.37
CA VAL A 6 21.04 -34.11 1.48
C VAL A 6 19.52 -34.27 1.54
N VAL A 7 18.92 -33.89 2.67
CA VAL A 7 17.46 -33.89 2.87
C VAL A 7 17.03 -32.58 3.52
N ILE A 8 15.82 -32.13 3.21
CA ILE A 8 15.14 -31.04 3.91
C ILE A 8 14.29 -31.67 5.02
N ALA A 9 14.62 -31.39 6.27
CA ALA A 9 13.79 -31.79 7.41
C ALA A 9 12.74 -30.71 7.71
N GLY A 10 11.52 -31.12 8.00
CA GLY A 10 10.43 -30.23 8.37
C GLY A 10 9.50 -30.88 9.39
N ILE A 11 8.79 -30.05 10.14
CA ILE A 11 7.75 -30.48 11.08
C ILE A 11 6.43 -29.77 10.76
N ALA A 12 5.34 -30.53 10.71
CA ALA A 12 4.00 -30.00 10.56
C ALA A 12 3.38 -29.71 11.92
N ALA A 13 2.39 -28.81 11.96
CA ALA A 13 1.72 -28.40 13.20
C ALA A 13 1.03 -29.57 13.93
N ASN A 14 0.69 -30.65 13.22
CA ASN A 14 0.11 -31.89 13.78
C ASN A 14 1.16 -32.84 14.38
N GLY A 15 2.44 -32.48 14.40
CA GLY A 15 3.52 -33.32 14.92
C GLY A 15 4.13 -34.29 13.92
N ASP A 16 3.78 -34.23 12.64
CA ASP A 16 4.47 -35.04 11.63
C ASP A 16 5.82 -34.42 11.28
N VAL A 17 6.87 -35.23 11.40
CA VAL A 17 8.24 -34.91 10.96
C VAL A 17 8.47 -35.56 9.61
N VAL A 18 8.97 -34.80 8.65
CA VAL A 18 9.27 -35.27 7.29
C VAL A 18 10.70 -34.95 6.91
N ALA A 19 11.32 -35.85 6.16
CA ALA A 19 12.58 -35.62 5.45
C ALA A 19 12.32 -35.77 3.96
N VAL A 20 12.63 -34.71 3.20
CA VAL A 20 12.33 -34.62 1.76
C VAL A 20 13.63 -34.52 0.98
N ASP A 21 13.71 -35.28 -0.12
CA ASP A 21 14.79 -35.15 -1.09
C ASP A 21 14.67 -33.80 -1.83
N PRO A 22 15.67 -32.91 -1.75
CA PRO A 22 15.57 -31.58 -2.33
C PRO A 22 15.58 -31.57 -3.87
N ARG A 23 16.05 -32.64 -4.52
CA ARG A 23 16.13 -32.72 -5.99
C ARG A 23 14.83 -33.24 -6.60
N THR A 24 14.18 -34.18 -5.91
CA THR A 24 13.02 -34.90 -6.45
C THR A 24 11.71 -34.55 -5.74
N GLY A 25 11.76 -33.91 -4.57
CA GLY A 25 10.60 -33.68 -3.73
C GLY A 25 10.05 -34.96 -3.07
N ALA A 26 10.73 -36.09 -3.23
CA ALA A 26 10.28 -37.36 -2.67
C ALA A 26 10.46 -37.39 -1.15
N VAL A 27 9.45 -37.87 -0.43
CA VAL A 27 9.55 -38.10 1.01
C VAL A 27 10.48 -39.30 1.25
N ARG A 28 11.65 -39.03 1.83
CA ARG A 28 12.67 -40.04 2.15
C ARG A 28 12.40 -40.70 3.50
N ALA A 29 11.86 -39.94 4.45
CA ALA A 29 11.44 -40.45 5.75
C ALA A 29 10.26 -39.63 6.29
N ARG A 30 9.41 -40.29 7.06
CA ARG A 30 8.34 -39.65 7.82
C ARG A 30 8.28 -40.31 9.20
N ALA A 31 8.16 -39.50 10.24
CA ALA A 31 7.88 -39.92 11.59
C ALA A 31 6.76 -39.04 12.14
N SER A 32 6.05 -39.52 13.16
CA SER A 32 5.05 -38.71 13.87
C SER A 32 5.45 -38.64 15.33
N LEU A 33 5.35 -37.45 15.92
CA LEU A 33 5.55 -37.25 17.35
C LEU A 33 4.40 -37.83 18.20
N GLY A 34 3.31 -38.26 17.57
CA GLY A 34 2.15 -38.84 18.27
C GLY A 34 1.45 -37.86 19.21
N THR A 35 1.65 -36.56 19.01
CA THR A 35 1.04 -35.50 19.82
C THR A 35 -0.33 -35.12 19.30
N THR A 36 -1.29 -34.91 20.20
CA THR A 36 -2.60 -34.31 19.89
C THR A 36 -2.59 -32.79 20.08
N ALA A 37 -1.55 -32.25 20.70
CA ALA A 37 -1.35 -30.81 20.88
C ALA A 37 -0.54 -30.22 19.71
N PRO A 38 -0.86 -29.00 19.26
CA PRO A 38 -0.17 -28.36 18.14
C PRO A 38 1.30 -28.09 18.49
N VAL A 39 2.19 -28.41 17.56
CA VAL A 39 3.62 -28.11 17.69
C VAL A 39 3.84 -26.61 17.49
N LEU A 40 4.37 -25.95 18.52
CA LEU A 40 4.68 -24.51 18.49
C LEU A 40 6.10 -24.22 17.99
N GLY A 41 7.00 -25.20 18.09
CA GLY A 41 8.38 -25.10 17.62
C GLY A 41 9.11 -26.42 17.76
N ALA A 42 10.15 -26.61 16.96
CA ALA A 42 11.04 -27.76 17.04
C ALA A 42 12.48 -27.30 16.83
N THR A 43 13.39 -27.92 17.57
CA THR A 43 14.84 -27.79 17.38
C THR A 43 15.35 -29.10 16.82
N PHE A 44 16.07 -29.04 15.69
CA PHE A 44 16.74 -30.20 15.12
C PHE A 44 18.18 -30.20 15.62
N ASP A 45 18.56 -31.25 16.34
CA ASP A 45 19.95 -31.47 16.71
C ASP A 45 20.68 -32.06 15.49
N ALA A 46 21.61 -31.29 14.95
CA ALA A 46 22.41 -31.65 13.80
C ALA A 46 23.87 -31.87 14.23
N ASP A 47 24.06 -32.63 15.30
CA ASP A 47 25.37 -32.84 15.91
C ASP A 47 26.37 -33.43 14.90
N GLY A 48 27.50 -32.73 14.71
CA GLY A 48 28.51 -33.04 13.71
C GLY A 48 28.17 -32.69 12.25
N TRP A 49 27.03 -32.05 11.97
CA TRP A 49 26.71 -31.52 10.65
C TRP A 49 27.25 -30.09 10.51
N ALA A 50 28.38 -29.96 9.84
CA ALA A 50 28.83 -28.68 9.29
C ALA A 50 28.47 -28.68 7.80
N PRO A 51 27.61 -27.77 7.30
CA PRO A 51 27.37 -27.67 5.87
C PRO A 51 28.72 -27.44 5.15
N SER A 52 29.13 -28.38 4.32
CA SER A 52 30.31 -28.25 3.47
C SER A 52 29.97 -27.31 2.31
N GLY A 53 30.03 -26.01 2.59
CA GLY A 53 29.65 -24.96 1.68
C GLY A 53 29.08 -23.80 2.47
N ALA A 54 29.93 -22.82 2.76
CA ALA A 54 29.44 -21.47 3.03
C ALA A 54 28.88 -20.94 1.70
N THR A 55 27.66 -21.34 1.36
CA THR A 55 26.87 -20.55 0.41
C THR A 55 26.64 -19.20 1.04
N GLU A 56 26.95 -18.14 0.29
CA GLU A 56 26.73 -16.77 0.71
C GLU A 56 25.27 -16.64 1.21
N PRO A 57 25.04 -16.05 2.39
CA PRO A 57 23.69 -15.92 2.93
C PRO A 57 22.81 -15.23 1.89
N VAL A 58 21.70 -15.86 1.50
CA VAL A 58 20.77 -15.22 0.58
C VAL A 58 20.21 -13.99 1.28
N GLU A 59 20.37 -12.85 0.63
CA GLU A 59 19.83 -11.57 1.06
C GLU A 59 18.30 -11.71 1.21
N THR A 60 17.79 -11.43 2.41
CA THR A 60 16.43 -11.82 2.82
C THR A 60 15.36 -11.15 1.95
N ILE A 61 15.57 -9.89 1.54
CA ILE A 61 14.65 -9.19 0.64
C ILE A 61 14.64 -9.91 -0.71
N GLY A 62 15.81 -10.15 -1.30
CA GLY A 62 15.94 -10.90 -2.56
C GLY A 62 15.25 -12.28 -2.54
N ALA A 63 15.37 -13.03 -1.43
CA ALA A 63 14.70 -14.31 -1.28
C ALA A 63 13.16 -14.17 -1.30
N LEU A 64 12.61 -13.24 -0.52
CA LEU A 64 11.17 -13.01 -0.43
C LEU A 64 10.58 -12.48 -1.73
N VAL A 65 11.31 -11.58 -2.42
CA VAL A 65 10.94 -11.07 -3.74
C VAL A 65 10.87 -12.18 -4.77
N THR A 66 11.86 -13.09 -4.76
CA THR A 66 11.87 -14.25 -5.67
C THR A 66 10.62 -15.11 -5.50
N ILE A 67 10.21 -15.35 -4.25
CA ILE A 67 8.99 -16.11 -3.95
C ILE A 67 7.73 -15.34 -4.40
N ALA A 68 7.66 -14.04 -4.09
CA ALA A 68 6.50 -13.20 -4.40
C ALA A 68 6.26 -13.07 -5.92
N ARG A 69 7.33 -13.05 -6.72
CA ARG A 69 7.30 -12.93 -8.19
C ARG A 69 7.27 -14.27 -8.92
N ASP A 70 7.10 -15.38 -8.20
CA ASP A 70 7.03 -16.70 -8.84
C ASP A 70 5.85 -16.77 -9.82
N ARG A 71 6.08 -17.37 -10.99
CA ARG A 71 5.10 -17.41 -12.09
C ARG A 71 4.00 -18.45 -11.89
N ASP A 72 4.16 -19.38 -10.95
CA ASP A 72 3.22 -20.46 -10.73
C ASP A 72 2.04 -20.00 -9.86
N ALA A 73 0.84 -20.01 -10.44
CA ALA A 73 -0.40 -19.62 -9.75
C ALA A 73 -0.76 -20.57 -8.60
N ARG A 74 -0.23 -21.80 -8.56
CA ARG A 74 -0.49 -22.75 -7.48
C ARG A 74 0.10 -22.30 -6.14
N PHE A 75 1.04 -21.37 -6.16
CA PHE A 75 1.73 -20.87 -4.97
C PHE A 75 1.21 -19.52 -4.47
N ASP A 76 0.02 -19.08 -4.89
CA ASP A 76 -0.52 -17.77 -4.48
C ASP A 76 -0.54 -17.56 -2.96
N ARG A 77 -0.85 -18.60 -2.16
CA ARG A 77 -0.80 -18.50 -0.70
C ARG A 77 0.62 -18.32 -0.14
N VAL A 78 1.61 -18.89 -0.82
CA VAL A 78 3.03 -18.73 -0.47
C VAL A 78 3.51 -17.32 -0.86
N LYS A 79 3.05 -16.79 -2.00
CA LYS A 79 3.30 -15.40 -2.41
C LYS A 79 2.72 -14.41 -1.40
N GLU A 80 1.48 -14.64 -0.95
CA GLU A 80 0.84 -13.83 0.11
C GLU A 80 1.68 -13.84 1.40
N LEU A 81 2.20 -15.00 1.80
CA LEU A 81 3.08 -15.10 2.98
C LEU A 81 4.39 -14.34 2.77
N ALA A 82 4.98 -14.44 1.57
CA ALA A 82 6.23 -13.76 1.23
C ALA A 82 6.05 -12.23 1.23
N VAL A 83 5.00 -11.69 0.61
CA VAL A 83 4.73 -10.24 0.64
C VAL A 83 4.40 -9.75 2.05
N THR A 84 3.72 -10.57 2.86
CA THR A 84 3.45 -10.25 4.28
C THR A 84 4.73 -10.19 5.11
N ALA A 85 5.68 -11.10 4.86
CA ALA A 85 6.98 -11.07 5.51
C ALA A 85 7.82 -9.88 5.02
N LEU A 86 7.83 -9.64 3.71
CA LEU A 86 8.52 -8.51 3.09
C LEU A 86 8.02 -7.18 3.64
N ALA A 87 6.70 -7.02 3.79
CA ALA A 87 6.07 -5.82 4.33
C ALA A 87 6.41 -5.53 5.81
N LYS A 88 7.02 -6.45 6.55
CA LYS A 88 7.51 -6.20 7.92
C LYS A 88 8.94 -5.65 7.94
N LEU A 89 9.67 -5.73 6.84
CA LEU A 89 11.03 -5.22 6.73
C LEU A 89 11.01 -3.70 6.45
N PRO A 90 11.84 -2.91 7.16
CA PRO A 90 11.93 -1.47 6.90
C PRO A 90 12.71 -1.18 5.62
N GLY A 91 12.48 0.00 5.05
CA GLY A 91 13.33 0.59 4.01
C GLY A 91 12.63 0.80 2.67
N ALA A 92 13.14 1.78 1.93
CA ALA A 92 12.65 2.20 0.62
C ALA A 92 12.65 1.04 -0.40
N GLN A 93 13.69 0.19 -0.38
CA GLN A 93 13.81 -0.95 -1.28
C GLN A 93 12.61 -1.89 -1.18
N VAL A 94 12.12 -2.16 0.03
CA VAL A 94 10.97 -3.04 0.26
C VAL A 94 9.71 -2.46 -0.39
N THR A 95 9.51 -1.14 -0.27
CA THR A 95 8.40 -0.42 -0.91
C THR A 95 8.50 -0.50 -2.44
N THR A 96 9.70 -0.31 -3.01
CA THR A 96 9.94 -0.49 -4.46
C THR A 96 9.56 -1.90 -4.92
N GLU A 97 9.95 -2.92 -4.16
CA GLU A 97 9.68 -4.32 -4.49
C GLU A 97 8.18 -4.66 -4.41
N LEU A 98 7.47 -4.19 -3.39
CA LEU A 98 6.03 -4.36 -3.26
C LEU A 98 5.27 -3.66 -4.40
N LEU A 99 5.69 -2.46 -4.79
CA LEU A 99 5.10 -1.73 -5.92
C LEU A 99 5.36 -2.44 -7.24
N ALA A 100 6.53 -3.06 -7.42
CA ALA A 100 6.82 -3.85 -8.61
C ALA A 100 5.95 -5.12 -8.71
N VAL A 101 5.62 -5.77 -7.59
CA VAL A 101 4.66 -6.89 -7.57
C VAL A 101 3.23 -6.40 -7.84
N LEU A 102 2.86 -5.23 -7.31
CA LEU A 102 1.55 -4.61 -7.56
C LEU A 102 1.33 -4.31 -9.06
N SER A 103 2.37 -3.83 -9.72
CA SER A 103 2.37 -3.52 -11.16
C SER A 103 2.51 -4.75 -12.07
N ASP A 104 2.63 -5.97 -11.52
CA ASP A 104 2.67 -7.19 -12.34
C ASP A 104 1.25 -7.59 -12.75
N ASP A 105 0.95 -7.58 -14.05
CA ASP A 105 -0.33 -8.02 -14.61
C ASP A 105 -0.66 -9.49 -14.31
N ARG A 106 0.35 -10.30 -14.02
CA ARG A 106 0.16 -11.72 -13.69
C ARG A 106 -0.19 -11.95 -12.23
N ALA A 107 0.01 -10.96 -11.36
CA ALA A 107 -0.36 -11.07 -9.95
C ALA A 107 -1.88 -11.14 -9.82
N SER A 108 -2.38 -12.06 -8.98
CA SER A 108 -3.81 -12.17 -8.73
C SER A 108 -4.35 -10.91 -8.04
N GLN A 109 -5.60 -10.54 -8.33
CA GLN A 109 -6.19 -9.33 -7.74
C GLN A 109 -6.15 -9.36 -6.20
N ARG A 110 -6.37 -10.53 -5.61
CA ARG A 110 -6.27 -10.74 -4.16
C ARG A 110 -4.88 -10.42 -3.61
N LEU A 111 -3.81 -10.80 -4.33
CA LEU A 111 -2.45 -10.46 -3.95
C LEU A 111 -2.20 -8.95 -4.07
N LYS A 112 -2.69 -8.32 -5.14
CA LYS A 112 -2.63 -6.86 -5.32
C LYS A 112 -3.32 -6.12 -4.17
N ASP A 113 -4.56 -6.50 -3.84
CA ASP A 113 -5.32 -5.92 -2.73
C ASP A 113 -4.57 -6.07 -1.38
N THR A 114 -4.00 -7.26 -1.13
CA THR A 114 -3.17 -7.53 0.06
C THR A 114 -1.95 -6.61 0.11
N ILE A 115 -1.27 -6.38 -1.02
CA ILE A 115 -0.12 -5.48 -1.07
C ILE A 115 -0.53 -4.04 -0.77
N VAL A 116 -1.68 -3.58 -1.27
CA VAL A 116 -2.19 -2.23 -0.95
C VAL A 116 -2.42 -2.10 0.56
N ASP A 117 -3.11 -3.06 1.18
CA ASP A 117 -3.38 -3.05 2.62
C ASP A 117 -2.07 -3.07 3.44
N LEU A 118 -1.08 -3.86 3.01
CA LEU A 118 0.23 -3.92 3.64
C LEU A 118 0.99 -2.60 3.49
N LEU A 119 0.99 -1.97 2.31
CA LEU A 119 1.63 -0.67 2.07
C LEU A 119 1.03 0.43 2.95
N VAL A 120 -0.30 0.43 3.13
CA VAL A 120 -1.00 1.38 4.02
C VAL A 120 -0.61 1.16 5.48
N ALA A 121 -0.50 -0.10 5.92
CA ALA A 121 -0.22 -0.44 7.31
C ALA A 121 1.27 -0.32 7.71
N ARG A 122 2.18 -0.07 6.75
CA ARG A 122 3.64 -0.06 7.01
C ARG A 122 4.10 1.12 7.86
N HIS A 123 3.47 2.30 7.70
CA HIS A 123 3.87 3.53 8.40
C HIS A 123 5.39 3.83 8.31
N ASP A 124 6.06 3.44 7.22
CA ASP A 124 7.52 3.57 7.06
C ASP A 124 7.86 4.88 6.32
N PRO A 125 8.48 5.88 6.97
CA PRO A 125 8.86 7.15 6.35
C PRO A 125 9.77 7.01 5.14
N ALA A 126 10.59 5.95 5.08
CA ALA A 126 11.49 5.68 3.95
C ALA A 126 10.72 5.36 2.66
N SER A 127 9.42 5.09 2.75
CA SER A 127 8.54 4.82 1.60
C SER A 127 8.17 6.07 0.82
N LEU A 128 8.17 7.25 1.46
CA LEU A 128 7.62 8.47 0.86
C LEU A 128 8.32 8.89 -0.46
N PRO A 129 9.67 8.86 -0.57
CA PRO A 129 10.33 9.20 -1.83
C PRO A 129 9.96 8.25 -2.98
N VAL A 130 9.88 6.94 -2.70
CA VAL A 130 9.53 5.91 -3.68
C VAL A 130 8.07 6.07 -4.15
N LEU A 131 7.15 6.32 -3.21
CA LEU A 131 5.75 6.57 -3.54
C LEU A 131 5.59 7.85 -4.36
N THR A 132 6.39 8.88 -4.07
CA THR A 132 6.39 10.14 -4.82
C THR A 132 6.90 9.96 -6.24
N GLU A 133 7.95 9.15 -6.44
CA GLU A 133 8.44 8.80 -7.77
C GLU A 133 7.38 8.04 -8.57
N GLN A 134 6.64 7.12 -7.94
CA GLN A 134 5.53 6.43 -8.61
C GLN A 134 4.37 7.37 -8.97
N LEU A 135 4.08 8.40 -8.17
CA LEU A 135 3.10 9.43 -8.55
C LEU A 135 3.51 10.20 -9.81
N ALA A 136 4.81 10.31 -10.11
CA ALA A 136 5.28 11.02 -11.29
C ALA A 136 5.00 10.27 -12.60
N VAL A 137 4.62 8.98 -12.54
CA VAL A 137 4.25 8.19 -13.71
C VAL A 137 2.89 8.67 -14.23
N LYS A 138 2.91 9.40 -15.35
CA LYS A 138 1.69 9.93 -15.99
C LYS A 138 1.16 8.98 -17.06
N THR A 139 -0.14 9.05 -17.30
CA THR A 139 -0.80 8.36 -18.42
C THR A 139 -0.22 8.85 -19.74
N ASP A 140 0.35 7.94 -20.53
CA ASP A 140 0.73 8.21 -21.91
C ASP A 140 -0.28 7.54 -22.84
N TYR A 141 -1.21 8.36 -23.35
CA TYR A 141 -2.25 7.92 -24.28
C TYR A 141 -1.69 7.51 -25.64
N LEU A 142 -0.52 8.02 -26.04
CA LEU A 142 0.11 7.65 -27.31
C LEU A 142 0.79 6.29 -27.19
N ALA A 143 1.39 6.01 -26.03
CA ALA A 143 1.96 4.70 -25.71
C ALA A 143 0.94 3.68 -25.18
N GLY A 144 -0.30 4.11 -24.89
CA GLY A 144 -1.34 3.27 -24.33
C GLY A 144 -1.07 2.82 -22.89
N THR A 145 -0.23 3.54 -22.15
CA THR A 145 0.10 3.22 -20.76
C THR A 145 -0.86 3.97 -19.82
N LYS A 146 -1.66 3.22 -19.05
CA LYS A 146 -2.39 3.74 -17.91
C LYS A 146 -1.59 3.42 -16.64
N PRO A 147 -1.27 4.39 -15.78
CA PRO A 147 -0.66 4.10 -14.49
C PRO A 147 -1.72 3.42 -13.62
N ASP A 148 -1.66 2.10 -13.51
CA ASP A 148 -2.60 1.26 -12.73
C ASP A 148 -2.42 1.39 -11.21
N GLY A 149 -1.81 2.49 -10.73
CA GLY A 149 -1.31 2.62 -9.37
C GLY A 149 -1.71 3.87 -8.61
N LEU A 150 -2.41 4.85 -9.20
CA LEU A 150 -2.65 6.14 -8.52
C LEU A 150 -3.41 5.97 -7.20
N GLY A 151 -4.58 5.32 -7.22
CA GLY A 151 -5.37 5.04 -6.02
C GLY A 151 -4.58 4.27 -4.94
N PRO A 152 -3.97 3.11 -5.26
CA PRO A 152 -3.10 2.37 -4.35
C PRO A 152 -1.95 3.19 -3.75
N VAL A 153 -1.22 3.95 -4.57
CA VAL A 153 -0.09 4.77 -4.13
C VAL A 153 -0.58 5.91 -3.21
N ALA A 154 -1.67 6.59 -3.58
CA ALA A 154 -2.26 7.62 -2.75
C ALA A 154 -2.76 7.08 -1.40
N LYS A 155 -3.37 5.88 -1.37
CA LYS A 155 -3.73 5.19 -0.11
C LYS A 155 -2.50 4.91 0.75
N ALA A 156 -1.42 4.41 0.16
CA ALA A 156 -0.18 4.12 0.89
C ALA A 156 0.41 5.41 1.49
N ILE A 157 0.40 6.53 0.75
CA ILE A 157 0.83 7.84 1.28
C ILE A 157 -0.08 8.30 2.42
N ALA A 158 -1.39 8.13 2.30
CA ALA A 158 -2.32 8.44 3.38
C ALA A 158 -2.05 7.60 4.64
N GLY A 159 -1.58 6.36 4.48
CA GLY A 159 -1.13 5.50 5.57
C GLY A 159 0.05 6.08 6.36
N LEU A 160 0.85 6.99 5.79
CA LEU A 160 1.95 7.65 6.51
C LEU A 160 1.47 8.74 7.49
N ALA A 161 0.16 8.95 7.65
CA ALA A 161 -0.40 9.88 8.62
C ALA A 161 0.18 9.66 10.03
N GLY A 162 0.62 10.74 10.67
CA GLY A 162 1.16 10.71 12.04
C GLY A 162 2.61 10.22 12.16
N THR A 163 3.26 9.88 11.05
CA THR A 163 4.70 9.57 11.04
C THR A 163 5.53 10.85 10.88
N GLU A 164 6.77 10.83 11.37
CA GLU A 164 7.72 11.93 11.17
C GLU A 164 8.31 11.83 9.77
N LEU A 165 7.97 12.78 8.91
CA LEU A 165 8.37 12.84 7.50
C LEU A 165 9.31 14.02 7.26
N ASP A 166 10.26 13.87 6.35
CA ASP A 166 11.12 14.97 5.90
C ASP A 166 10.25 16.07 5.25
N PRO A 167 10.23 17.32 5.77
CA PRO A 167 9.44 18.41 5.21
C PRO A 167 9.72 18.69 3.73
N LYS A 168 10.94 18.45 3.25
CA LYS A 168 11.29 18.61 1.83
C LYS A 168 10.56 17.57 0.98
N GLN A 169 10.55 16.32 1.43
CA GLN A 169 9.83 15.25 0.74
C GLN A 169 8.34 15.50 0.75
N VAL A 170 7.76 15.90 1.89
CA VAL A 170 6.34 16.28 1.99
C VAL A 170 5.99 17.37 0.97
N THR A 171 6.83 18.39 0.82
CA THR A 171 6.60 19.47 -0.16
C THR A 171 6.57 18.94 -1.60
N VAL A 172 7.51 18.06 -1.96
CA VAL A 172 7.57 17.44 -3.29
C VAL A 172 6.36 16.52 -3.53
N THR A 173 5.99 15.71 -2.53
CA THR A 173 4.82 14.82 -2.63
C THR A 173 3.52 15.61 -2.75
N LEU A 174 3.36 16.70 -1.99
CA LEU A 174 2.17 17.56 -2.10
C LEU A 174 2.06 18.19 -3.49
N ALA A 175 3.17 18.63 -4.08
CA ALA A 175 3.16 19.14 -5.45
C ALA A 175 2.75 18.05 -6.45
N ALA A 176 3.27 16.83 -6.32
CA ALA A 176 2.89 15.71 -7.17
C ALA A 176 1.40 15.31 -7.01
N LEU A 177 0.87 15.33 -5.77
CA LEU A 177 -0.55 15.10 -5.51
C LEU A 177 -1.43 16.23 -6.06
N GLN A 178 -0.97 17.47 -5.98
CA GLN A 178 -1.67 18.61 -6.55
C GLN A 178 -1.75 18.53 -8.08
N ASP A 179 -0.67 18.10 -8.76
CA ASP A 179 -0.70 17.83 -10.20
C ASP A 179 -1.84 16.86 -10.58
N HIS A 180 -2.06 15.81 -9.78
CA HIS A 180 -3.15 14.85 -9.98
C HIS A 180 -4.53 15.41 -9.60
N LEU A 181 -4.60 16.28 -8.59
CA LEU A 181 -5.83 16.98 -8.23
C LEU A 181 -6.31 17.88 -9.38
N ASP A 182 -5.38 18.60 -10.01
CA ASP A 182 -5.68 19.55 -11.09
C ASP A 182 -5.82 18.86 -12.46
N ALA A 183 -5.36 17.61 -12.59
CA ALA A 183 -5.49 16.84 -13.82
C ALA A 183 -6.96 16.47 -14.10
N PRO A 184 -7.50 16.81 -15.29
CA PRO A 184 -8.87 16.45 -15.67
C PRO A 184 -9.02 14.95 -15.93
N THR A 185 -7.92 14.23 -16.14
CA THR A 185 -7.86 12.80 -16.43
C THR A 185 -7.91 11.93 -15.19
N THR A 186 -7.86 12.52 -13.99
CA THR A 186 -7.94 11.76 -12.73
C THR A 186 -9.39 11.36 -12.47
N ASP A 187 -9.63 10.05 -12.40
CA ASP A 187 -10.95 9.50 -12.15
C ASP A 187 -11.43 9.85 -10.73
N SER A 188 -12.73 10.12 -10.56
CA SER A 188 -13.32 10.55 -9.27
C SER A 188 -13.00 9.63 -8.06
N PRO A 189 -12.95 8.29 -8.19
CA PRO A 189 -12.53 7.41 -7.09
C PRO A 189 -11.08 7.63 -6.66
N ASP A 190 -10.16 7.89 -7.59
CA ASP A 190 -8.75 8.14 -7.29
C ASP A 190 -8.56 9.52 -6.65
N LEU A 191 -9.34 10.53 -7.08
CA LEU A 191 -9.33 11.86 -6.45
C LEU A 191 -9.58 11.79 -4.94
N VAL A 192 -10.51 10.93 -4.48
CA VAL A 192 -10.77 10.73 -3.04
C VAL A 192 -9.50 10.29 -2.30
N HIS A 193 -8.73 9.39 -2.89
CA HIS A 193 -7.48 8.90 -2.31
C HIS A 193 -6.36 9.95 -2.37
N VAL A 194 -6.27 10.73 -3.45
CA VAL A 194 -5.34 11.86 -3.57
C VAL A 194 -5.62 12.90 -2.49
N ILE A 195 -6.88 13.30 -2.30
CA ILE A 195 -7.29 14.25 -1.26
C ILE A 195 -6.96 13.71 0.14
N ALA A 196 -7.25 12.43 0.40
CA ALA A 196 -6.92 11.79 1.67
C ALA A 196 -5.40 11.80 1.95
N ALA A 197 -4.59 11.52 0.92
CA ALA A 197 -3.13 11.58 1.01
C ALA A 197 -2.63 13.00 1.34
N MET A 198 -3.15 14.02 0.64
CA MET A 198 -2.80 15.42 0.89
C MET A 198 -3.11 15.84 2.33
N VAL A 199 -4.30 15.49 2.84
CA VAL A 199 -4.71 15.81 4.22
C VAL A 199 -3.87 15.06 5.25
N ALA A 200 -3.47 13.82 4.96
CA ALA A 200 -2.67 13.00 5.87
C ALA A 200 -1.26 13.54 6.10
N ILE A 201 -0.57 14.00 5.05
CA ILE A 201 0.84 14.43 5.12
C ILE A 201 1.01 15.95 5.18
N GLY A 202 0.03 16.73 4.74
CA GLY A 202 0.25 18.15 4.42
C GLY A 202 0.30 19.09 5.61
N GLY A 203 -0.25 18.70 6.76
CA GLY A 203 -0.17 19.49 8.00
C GLY A 203 -0.76 20.90 7.91
N GLY A 204 -1.57 21.18 6.88
CA GLY A 204 -2.17 22.48 6.59
C GLY A 204 -1.66 23.14 5.30
N ALA A 205 -0.52 22.71 4.75
CA ALA A 205 0.04 23.24 3.51
C ALA A 205 -0.81 22.89 2.28
N GLU A 206 -1.59 21.80 2.35
CA GLU A 206 -2.50 21.34 1.30
C GLU A 206 -3.78 22.18 1.16
N ARG A 207 -4.17 22.89 2.23
CA ARG A 207 -5.48 23.54 2.34
C ARG A 207 -5.77 24.57 1.24
N PRO A 208 -4.81 25.43 0.83
CA PRO A 208 -5.05 26.36 -0.27
C PRO A 208 -5.39 25.65 -1.59
N ALA A 209 -4.71 24.55 -1.90
CA ALA A 209 -4.97 23.77 -3.12
C ALA A 209 -6.37 23.15 -3.09
N LEU A 210 -6.71 22.48 -1.97
CA LEU A 210 -8.04 21.89 -1.77
C LEU A 210 -9.18 22.93 -1.83
N ALA A 211 -8.99 24.10 -1.22
CA ALA A 211 -9.97 25.17 -1.25
C ALA A 211 -10.14 25.74 -2.67
N SER A 212 -9.05 25.91 -3.42
CA SER A 212 -9.09 26.41 -4.80
C SER A 212 -9.79 25.42 -5.71
N HIS A 213 -9.52 24.13 -5.56
CA HIS A 213 -10.18 23.07 -6.31
C HIS A 213 -11.69 23.02 -6.02
N LEU A 214 -12.10 23.11 -4.75
CA LEU A 214 -13.52 23.14 -4.38
C LEU A 214 -14.23 24.35 -5.00
N LEU A 215 -13.61 25.54 -4.99
CA LEU A 215 -14.19 26.74 -5.58
C LEU A 215 -14.36 26.67 -7.09
N LEU A 216 -13.45 25.96 -7.76
CA LEU A 216 -13.50 25.80 -9.21
C LEU A 216 -14.59 24.82 -9.64
N TYR A 217 -14.81 23.77 -8.85
CA TYR A 217 -15.65 22.62 -9.22
C TYR A 217 -16.90 22.41 -8.34
N HIS A 218 -17.28 23.38 -7.49
CA HIS A 218 -18.48 23.27 -6.64
C HIS A 218 -19.79 23.22 -7.44
N ALA A 219 -19.80 23.83 -8.62
CA ALA A 219 -20.94 23.90 -9.53
C ALA A 219 -20.84 22.94 -10.73
N ASP A 220 -19.79 22.11 -10.81
CA ASP A 220 -19.54 21.25 -11.97
C ASP A 220 -20.34 19.93 -11.90
N ASP A 221 -21.21 19.71 -12.89
CA ASP A 221 -22.03 18.51 -13.03
C ASP A 221 -21.31 17.35 -13.75
N ASP A 222 -20.24 17.64 -14.49
CA ASP A 222 -19.59 16.68 -15.40
C ASP A 222 -18.69 15.67 -14.67
N ARG A 223 -18.20 16.00 -13.45
CA ARG A 223 -17.39 15.09 -12.61
C ARG A 223 -18.20 14.02 -11.87
N GLY A 224 -19.46 13.86 -12.22
CA GLY A 224 -20.36 12.82 -11.74
C GLY A 224 -21.35 13.31 -10.68
N ALA A 225 -22.45 12.57 -10.55
CA ALA A 225 -23.48 12.80 -9.54
C ALA A 225 -23.01 12.48 -8.11
N ASP A 226 -21.92 11.72 -7.98
CA ASP A 226 -21.42 11.27 -6.68
C ASP A 226 -20.50 12.33 -6.04
N ALA A 227 -20.96 12.92 -4.95
CA ALA A 227 -20.28 13.99 -4.21
C ALA A 227 -19.12 13.48 -3.34
N THR A 228 -18.59 12.28 -3.58
CA THR A 228 -17.62 11.61 -2.69
C THR A 228 -16.29 12.36 -2.60
N TRP A 229 -15.76 12.89 -3.71
CA TRP A 229 -14.54 13.71 -3.67
C TRP A 229 -14.80 15.07 -2.99
N GLN A 230 -15.96 15.69 -3.21
CA GLN A 230 -16.34 16.94 -2.54
C GLN A 230 -16.45 16.73 -1.03
N LYS A 231 -17.02 15.61 -0.61
CA LYS A 231 -17.07 15.19 0.81
C LYS A 231 -15.68 15.04 1.40
N ALA A 232 -14.73 14.46 0.67
CA ALA A 232 -13.35 14.33 1.12
C ALA A 232 -12.69 15.70 1.32
N ILE A 233 -12.85 16.64 0.37
CA ILE A 233 -12.32 18.00 0.51
C ILE A 233 -12.95 18.73 1.70
N VAL A 234 -14.28 18.72 1.80
CA VAL A 234 -14.98 19.40 2.90
C VAL A 234 -14.58 18.78 4.25
N GLY A 235 -14.44 17.45 4.35
CA GLY A 235 -13.95 16.79 5.54
C GLY A 235 -12.52 17.23 5.93
N GLY A 236 -11.62 17.32 4.95
CA GLY A 236 -10.25 17.80 5.16
C GLY A 236 -10.19 19.26 5.61
N LEU A 237 -10.99 20.14 4.97
CA LEU A 237 -11.04 21.57 5.32
C LEU A 237 -11.79 21.84 6.63
N ALA A 238 -12.82 21.04 6.97
CA ALA A 238 -13.55 21.19 8.23
C ALA A 238 -12.71 20.71 9.43
N THR A 239 -11.86 19.70 9.23
CA THR A 239 -10.94 19.22 10.26
C THR A 239 -9.93 20.31 10.61
N LYS A 240 -9.95 20.77 11.86
CA LYS A 240 -9.13 21.89 12.38
C LYS A 240 -9.27 23.17 11.52
N ALA A 241 -10.50 23.49 11.12
CA ALA A 241 -10.78 24.62 10.23
C ALA A 241 -10.25 25.97 10.76
N SER A 242 -9.46 26.67 9.93
CA SER A 242 -9.11 28.06 10.16
C SER A 242 -10.34 28.98 9.93
N PRO A 243 -10.33 30.22 10.42
CA PRO A 243 -11.38 31.19 10.10
C PRO A 243 -11.57 31.38 8.59
N ARG A 244 -10.48 31.33 7.82
CA ARG A 244 -10.50 31.42 6.35
C ARG A 244 -11.23 30.23 5.73
N ASP A 245 -10.96 29.01 6.21
CA ASP A 245 -11.60 27.80 5.68
C ASP A 245 -13.10 27.80 5.99
N ARG A 246 -13.49 28.20 7.21
CA ARG A 246 -14.91 28.36 7.56
C ARG A 246 -15.60 29.39 6.69
N ALA A 247 -14.98 30.55 6.47
CA ALA A 247 -15.55 31.58 5.59
C ALA A 247 -15.70 31.07 4.15
N MET A 248 -14.70 30.34 3.64
CA MET A 248 -14.74 29.77 2.30
C MET A 248 -15.84 28.71 2.14
N LEU A 249 -15.92 27.78 3.08
CA LEU A 249 -16.97 26.76 3.08
C LEU A 249 -18.36 27.41 3.15
N ARG A 250 -18.56 28.44 3.98
CA ARG A 250 -19.82 29.20 4.01
C ARG A 250 -20.13 29.89 2.69
N TYR A 251 -19.12 30.46 2.02
CA TYR A 251 -19.30 31.05 0.70
C TYR A 251 -19.81 30.01 -0.30
N VAL A 252 -19.16 28.85 -0.38
CA VAL A 252 -19.60 27.75 -1.25
C VAL A 252 -21.01 27.28 -0.89
N ALA A 253 -21.33 27.12 0.40
CA ALA A 253 -22.67 26.69 0.82
C ALA A 253 -23.79 27.69 0.51
N ARG A 254 -23.48 28.98 0.35
CA ARG A 254 -24.45 30.05 0.04
C ARG A 254 -24.54 30.39 -1.44
N ASP A 255 -23.60 29.91 -2.26
CA ASP A 255 -23.63 30.13 -3.70
C ASP A 255 -24.83 29.39 -4.31
N ALA A 256 -25.67 30.13 -5.04
CA ALA A 256 -26.85 29.59 -5.71
C ALA A 256 -26.52 28.55 -6.79
N ARG A 257 -25.27 28.51 -7.27
CA ARG A 257 -24.78 27.53 -8.24
C ARG A 257 -24.24 26.25 -7.61
N SER A 258 -24.04 26.23 -6.30
CA SER A 258 -23.60 25.03 -5.60
C SER A 258 -24.66 23.94 -5.63
N LYS A 259 -24.21 22.70 -5.76
CA LYS A 259 -25.10 21.54 -5.64
C LYS A 259 -25.78 21.52 -4.26
N PRO A 260 -27.10 21.28 -4.16
CA PRO A 260 -27.80 21.23 -2.87
C PRO A 260 -27.19 20.22 -1.89
N GLY A 261 -26.74 19.06 -2.38
CA GLY A 261 -26.07 18.05 -1.56
C GLY A 261 -24.73 18.52 -0.97
N LEU A 262 -23.96 19.33 -1.72
CA LEU A 262 -22.72 19.93 -1.23
C LEU A 262 -22.99 21.00 -0.18
N ALA A 263 -23.97 21.87 -0.41
CA ALA A 263 -24.34 22.90 0.55
C ALA A 263 -24.79 22.29 1.89
N ALA A 264 -25.64 21.25 1.84
CA ALA A 264 -26.06 20.49 3.03
C ALA A 264 -24.88 19.83 3.74
N LEU A 265 -23.96 19.22 2.99
CA LEU A 265 -22.76 18.59 3.54
C LEU A 265 -21.87 19.59 4.26
N ILE A 266 -21.68 20.78 3.70
CA ILE A 266 -20.90 21.85 4.31
C ILE A 266 -21.56 22.33 5.61
N GLN A 267 -22.87 22.59 5.60
CA GLN A 267 -23.60 23.02 6.79
C GLN A 267 -23.45 22.02 7.95
N VAL A 268 -23.51 20.73 7.65
CA VAL A 268 -23.26 19.67 8.63
C VAL A 268 -21.81 19.72 9.15
N ALA A 269 -20.83 19.94 8.27
CA ALA A 269 -19.41 19.89 8.62
C ALA A 269 -18.92 21.07 9.47
N ILE A 270 -19.45 22.29 9.27
CA ILE A 270 -19.00 23.49 10.00
C ILE A 270 -19.97 23.95 11.09
N GLY A 271 -21.12 23.30 11.21
CA GLY A 271 -22.19 23.62 12.18
C GLY A 271 -23.05 24.83 11.78
N PRO A 272 -24.26 24.95 12.37
CA PRO A 272 -25.06 26.17 12.26
C PRO A 272 -24.36 27.34 12.97
N GLU A 273 -24.67 28.57 12.55
CA GLU A 273 -24.26 29.80 13.24
C GLU A 273 -24.84 29.88 14.67
#